data_AF-A0A950Z2J7-F1
#
_entry.id   AF-A0A950Z2J7-F1
#
_cell.length_a   1.000
_cell.length_b   1.000
_cell.length_c   1.000
_cell.angle_alpha   90.00
_cell.angle_beta   90.00
_cell.angle_gamma   90.00
#
_symmetry.space_group_name_H-M   'P 1'
#
loop_
_entity.id
_entity.type
_entity.pdbx_description
1 polymer ?
#
loop_
_entity_poly.entity_id
_entity_poly.type
_entity_poly.pdbx_seq_one_letter_code
_entity_poly.pdbx_strand_id
1 'polypeptide(L)'
;QLENQILGVCREGDLPGEMIPYVYFEYLRSREAQRLVPIFHHNAIDILTLACLTAIVPAAFRDTGRDSLERLGLRRGEEFLGIARWLIAAGEEEKGLELLKRAIESGLPDCHLFSVLWKTGQLEKKLQRPHAAVEIFSELAGCRNEFRVAALEELAKYYEHEERNLAIALEFTQQALLFGETPELLNRKARLERRLQKPRTKRLI
;
A
#
# COMPACT_ATOMS: atom_id res chain seq x y z
N GLN A 1 -10.01 -0.61 15.31
CA GLN A 1 -9.81 0.47 14.33
C GLN A 1 -8.33 0.71 14.01
N LEU A 2 -7.45 0.81 15.02
CA LEU A 2 -6.00 0.96 14.80
C LEU A 2 -5.35 -0.24 14.08
N GLU A 3 -5.72 -1.47 14.44
CA GLU A 3 -5.16 -2.68 13.82
C GLU A 3 -5.58 -2.86 12.36
N ASN A 4 -6.79 -2.47 11.97
CA ASN A 4 -7.19 -2.52 10.57
C ASN A 4 -6.45 -1.44 9.74
N GLN A 5 -6.22 -0.26 10.35
CA GLN A 5 -5.48 0.83 9.72
C GLN A 5 -3.95 0.64 9.71
N ILE A 6 -3.38 -0.17 10.60
CA ILE A 6 -1.93 -0.39 10.71
C ILE A 6 -1.52 -1.77 10.17
N LEU A 7 -2.28 -2.82 10.47
CA LEU A 7 -1.96 -4.22 10.19
C LEU A 7 -2.87 -4.85 9.12
N GLY A 8 -4.01 -4.22 8.78
CA GLY A 8 -4.96 -4.76 7.80
C GLY A 8 -5.75 -5.99 8.29
N VAL A 9 -5.66 -6.32 9.58
CA VAL A 9 -6.34 -7.47 10.17
C VAL A 9 -7.76 -7.07 10.57
N CYS A 10 -8.76 -7.74 10.01
CA CYS A 10 -10.12 -7.76 10.54
C CYS A 10 -10.21 -8.90 11.57
N ARG A 11 -10.17 -8.57 12.87
CA ARG A 11 -10.46 -9.55 13.92
C ARG A 11 -11.97 -9.85 13.91
N GLU A 12 -12.35 -11.05 13.48
CA GLU A 12 -13.73 -11.54 13.56
C GLU A 12 -14.03 -12.02 15.00
N GLY A 13 -15.08 -11.47 15.63
CA GLY A 13 -15.56 -11.91 16.94
C GLY A 13 -15.30 -10.94 18.10
N ASP A 14 -14.50 -9.88 17.91
CA ASP A 14 -14.25 -8.86 18.93
C ASP A 14 -15.47 -7.93 19.10
N LEU A 15 -15.76 -7.56 20.34
CA LEU A 15 -16.75 -6.53 20.62
C LEU A 15 -16.27 -5.20 19.99
N PRO A 16 -17.10 -4.49 19.20
CA PRO A 16 -16.76 -3.16 18.72
C PRO A 16 -16.30 -2.28 19.87
N GLY A 17 -15.15 -1.62 19.73
CA GLY A 17 -14.54 -0.85 20.82
C GLY A 17 -15.46 0.22 21.42
N GLU A 18 -16.36 0.79 20.60
CA GLU A 18 -17.40 1.73 21.03
C GLU A 18 -18.45 1.12 21.97
N MET A 19 -18.64 -0.20 21.95
CA MET A 19 -19.56 -0.93 22.83
C MET A 19 -18.94 -1.26 24.19
N ILE A 20 -17.61 -1.24 24.34
CA ILE A 20 -16.91 -1.54 25.59
C ILE A 20 -17.45 -0.71 26.77
N PRO A 21 -17.61 0.63 26.67
CA PRO A 21 -18.18 1.43 27.75
C PRO A 21 -19.57 0.97 28.19
N TYR A 22 -20.42 0.58 27.24
CA TYR A 22 -21.77 0.11 27.53
C TYR A 22 -21.76 -1.20 28.34
N VAL A 23 -20.89 -2.14 27.97
CA VAL A 23 -20.76 -3.42 28.71
C VAL A 23 -20.24 -3.18 30.14
N TYR A 24 -19.32 -2.22 30.34
CA TYR A 24 -18.90 -1.81 31.68
C TYR A 24 -20.04 -1.19 32.50
N PHE A 25 -20.84 -0.30 31.91
CA PHE A 25 -22.01 0.28 32.60
C PHE A 25 -23.07 -0.78 32.93
N GLU A 26 -23.29 -1.76 32.05
CA GLU A 26 -24.15 -2.90 32.35
C GLU A 26 -23.62 -3.74 33.50
N TYR A 27 -22.31 -3.99 33.59
CA TYR A 27 -21.72 -4.65 34.75
C TYR A 27 -21.94 -3.86 36.05
N LEU A 28 -21.80 -2.53 36.03
CA LEU A 28 -22.05 -1.70 37.22
C LEU A 28 -23.48 -1.81 37.74
N ARG A 29 -24.46 -2.05 36.84
CA ARG A 29 -25.88 -2.22 37.18
C ARG A 29 -26.23 -3.66 37.56
N SER A 30 -25.88 -4.62 36.70
CA SER A 30 -26.28 -6.04 36.79
C SER A 30 -25.38 -6.87 37.70
N ARG A 31 -24.12 -6.44 37.90
CA ARG A 31 -23.05 -7.19 38.57
C ARG A 31 -22.67 -8.52 37.89
N GLU A 32 -23.10 -8.72 36.64
CA GLU A 32 -22.77 -9.92 35.87
C GLU A 32 -21.38 -9.83 35.24
N ALA A 33 -20.35 -10.30 35.97
CA ALA A 33 -18.97 -10.24 35.52
C ALA A 33 -18.67 -11.07 34.25
N GLN A 34 -19.49 -12.08 33.94
CA GLN A 34 -19.29 -12.96 32.79
C GLN A 34 -19.24 -12.20 31.46
N ARG A 35 -19.98 -11.09 31.36
CA ARG A 35 -20.04 -10.26 30.14
C ARG A 35 -18.74 -9.47 29.90
N LEU A 36 -17.89 -9.31 30.91
CA LEU A 36 -16.59 -8.66 30.81
C LEU A 36 -15.45 -9.59 30.40
N VAL A 37 -15.64 -10.92 30.53
CA VAL A 37 -14.58 -11.91 30.27
C VAL A 37 -13.96 -11.77 28.87
N PRO A 38 -14.74 -11.61 27.78
CA PRO A 38 -14.16 -11.39 26.45
C PRO A 38 -13.29 -10.13 26.40
N ILE A 39 -13.76 -9.02 26.99
CA ILE A 39 -13.03 -7.74 27.03
C ILE A 39 -11.69 -7.90 27.74
N PHE A 40 -11.64 -8.59 28.89
CA PHE A 40 -10.39 -8.84 29.60
C PHE A 40 -9.45 -9.75 28.83
N HIS A 41 -9.98 -10.76 28.14
CA HIS A 41 -9.17 -11.64 27.29
C HIS A 41 -8.52 -10.85 26.14
N HIS A 42 -9.28 -9.99 25.45
CA HIS A 42 -8.73 -9.10 24.42
C HIS A 42 -7.67 -8.16 24.99
N ASN A 43 -7.95 -7.48 26.11
CA ASN A 43 -6.99 -6.57 26.73
C ASN A 43 -5.69 -7.28 27.14
N ALA A 44 -5.78 -8.52 27.65
CA ALA A 44 -4.60 -9.30 28.00
C ALA A 44 -3.75 -9.63 26.76
N ILE A 45 -4.37 -10.05 25.65
CA ILE A 45 -3.67 -10.29 24.38
C ILE A 45 -3.04 -9.01 23.84
N ASP A 46 -3.74 -7.89 23.91
CA ASP A 46 -3.24 -6.62 23.39
C ASP A 46 -2.03 -6.11 24.20
N ILE A 47 -2.06 -6.23 25.53
CA ILE A 47 -0.90 -5.90 26.38
C ILE A 47 0.30 -6.78 26.05
N LEU A 48 0.09 -8.10 25.86
CA LEU A 48 1.15 -9.02 25.48
C LEU A 48 1.71 -8.69 24.09
N THR A 49 0.83 -8.38 23.14
CA THR A 49 1.21 -8.03 21.77
C THR A 49 1.99 -6.72 21.75
N LEU A 50 1.55 -5.71 22.51
CA LEU A 50 2.28 -4.46 22.66
C LEU A 50 3.67 -4.69 23.26
N ALA A 51 3.78 -5.52 24.30
CA ALA A 51 5.08 -5.90 24.87
C ALA A 51 5.98 -6.58 23.82
N CYS A 52 5.47 -7.52 23.03
CA CYS A 52 6.22 -8.15 21.94
C CYS A 52 6.68 -7.13 20.88
N LEU A 53 5.80 -6.19 20.50
CA LEU A 53 6.13 -5.14 19.54
C LEU A 53 7.27 -4.24 20.01
N THR A 54 7.44 -4.03 21.31
CA THR A 54 8.60 -3.27 21.85
C THR A 54 9.95 -3.93 21.58
N ALA A 55 9.97 -5.25 21.32
CA ALA A 55 11.18 -5.96 20.90
C ALA A 55 11.30 -6.08 19.38
N ILE A 56 10.19 -6.43 18.70
CA ILE A 56 10.16 -6.72 17.26
C ILE A 56 10.50 -5.46 16.44
N VAL A 57 9.88 -4.34 16.74
CA VAL A 57 10.00 -3.12 15.92
C VAL A 57 11.43 -2.57 15.94
N PRO A 58 12.07 -2.34 17.11
CA PRO A 58 13.46 -1.88 17.11
C PRO A 58 14.41 -2.85 16.43
N ALA A 59 14.13 -4.15 16.47
CA ALA A 59 14.93 -5.15 15.78
C ALA A 59 14.75 -5.06 14.25
N ALA A 60 13.53 -4.91 13.75
CA ALA A 60 13.26 -4.72 12.32
C ALA A 60 13.85 -3.41 11.76
N PHE A 61 13.97 -2.35 12.58
CA PHE A 61 14.68 -1.12 12.21
C PHE A 61 16.19 -1.33 12.04
N ARG A 62 16.77 -2.27 12.79
CA ARG A 62 18.19 -2.62 12.67
C ARG A 62 18.47 -3.51 11.47
N ASP A 63 17.61 -4.48 11.20
CA ASP A 63 17.82 -5.46 10.13
C ASP A 63 16.49 -5.99 9.56
N THR A 64 16.27 -5.72 8.28
CA THR A 64 15.14 -6.21 7.47
C THR A 64 15.44 -7.51 6.74
N GLY A 65 16.58 -8.15 7.01
CA GLY A 65 16.97 -9.43 6.45
C GLY A 65 15.96 -10.55 6.78
N ARG A 66 15.75 -11.46 5.82
CA ARG A 66 14.78 -12.56 5.95
C ARG A 66 14.99 -13.38 7.23
N ASP A 67 16.21 -13.85 7.44
CA ASP A 67 16.56 -14.68 8.60
C ASP A 67 16.36 -13.94 9.93
N SER A 68 16.62 -12.63 9.96
CA SER A 68 16.45 -11.81 11.15
C SER A 68 14.98 -11.63 11.52
N LEU A 69 14.11 -11.40 10.53
CA LEU A 69 12.67 -11.28 10.76
C LEU A 69 12.03 -12.62 11.11
N GLU A 70 12.46 -13.72 10.49
CA GLU A 70 11.96 -15.06 10.82
C GLU A 70 12.32 -15.48 12.26
N ARG A 71 13.51 -15.09 12.75
CA ARG A 71 13.90 -15.27 14.17
C ARG A 71 13.02 -14.48 15.15
N LEU A 72 12.43 -13.37 14.70
CA LEU A 72 11.46 -12.59 15.47
C LEU A 72 10.03 -13.15 15.36
N GLY A 73 9.84 -14.25 14.61
CA GLY A 73 8.55 -14.91 14.42
C GLY A 73 7.69 -14.29 13.30
N LEU A 74 8.23 -13.37 12.51
CA LEU A 74 7.50 -12.71 11.43
C LEU A 74 7.52 -13.58 10.17
N ARG A 75 6.35 -13.93 9.65
CA ARG A 75 6.22 -14.83 8.50
C ARG A 75 5.13 -14.42 7.52
N ARG A 76 4.13 -13.67 7.98
CA ARG A 76 2.93 -13.35 7.17
C ARG A 76 3.10 -12.01 6.46
N GLY A 77 2.51 -11.89 5.27
CA GLY A 77 2.54 -10.65 4.50
C GLY A 77 1.99 -9.44 5.27
N GLU A 78 0.93 -9.62 6.06
CA GLU A 78 0.33 -8.57 6.89
C GLU A 78 1.28 -8.05 7.98
N GLU A 79 2.12 -8.93 8.54
CA GLU A 79 3.11 -8.57 9.55
C GLU A 79 4.22 -7.71 8.94
N PHE A 80 4.73 -8.12 7.77
CA PHE A 80 5.68 -7.32 7.00
C PHE A 80 5.10 -5.96 6.59
N LEU A 81 3.84 -5.93 6.15
CA LEU A 81 3.13 -4.71 5.80
C LEU A 81 3.01 -3.74 6.98
N GLY A 82 2.68 -4.24 8.18
CA GLY A 82 2.62 -3.44 9.40
C GLY A 82 3.94 -2.76 9.74
N ILE A 83 5.03 -3.52 9.70
CA ILE A 83 6.37 -3.00 10.00
C ILE A 83 6.85 -2.05 8.91
N ALA A 84 6.58 -2.37 7.64
CA ALA A 84 6.91 -1.49 6.51
C ALA A 84 6.30 -0.10 6.69
N ARG A 85 5.03 -0.02 7.11
CA ARG A 85 4.36 1.26 7.38
C ARG A 85 5.09 2.07 8.45
N TRP A 86 5.59 1.43 9.50
CA TRP A 86 6.32 2.11 10.58
C TRP A 86 7.69 2.61 10.09
N LEU A 87 8.43 1.81 9.33
CA LEU A 87 9.70 2.22 8.73
C LEU A 87 9.52 3.43 7.80
N ILE A 88 8.52 3.39 6.91
CA ILE A 88 8.21 4.49 5.99
C ILE A 88 7.82 5.75 6.77
N ALA A 89 6.98 5.61 7.81
CA ALA A 89 6.58 6.73 8.65
C ALA A 89 7.77 7.35 9.41
N ALA A 90 8.79 6.56 9.73
CA ALA A 90 10.03 7.01 10.34
C ALA A 90 11.08 7.52 9.33
N GLY A 91 10.78 7.49 8.02
CA GLY A 91 11.68 7.94 6.96
C GLY A 91 12.68 6.88 6.46
N GLU A 92 12.61 5.65 6.96
CA GLU A 92 13.43 4.51 6.50
C GLU A 92 12.80 3.88 5.23
N GLU A 93 12.78 4.65 4.15
CA GLU A 93 12.00 4.33 2.94
C GLU A 93 12.51 3.09 2.21
N GLU A 94 13.82 2.90 2.07
CA GLU A 94 14.42 1.74 1.43
C GLU A 94 14.08 0.45 2.16
N LYS A 95 14.25 0.43 3.50
CA LYS A 95 13.90 -0.72 4.34
C LYS A 95 12.39 -0.99 4.31
N GLY A 96 11.59 0.07 4.34
CA GLY A 96 10.14 -0.02 4.19
C GLY A 96 9.75 -0.68 2.86
N LEU A 97 10.38 -0.25 1.76
CA LEU A 97 10.17 -0.80 0.43
C LEU A 97 10.52 -2.29 0.35
N GLU A 98 11.64 -2.72 0.95
CA GLU A 98 12.02 -4.13 1.04
C GLU A 98 10.94 -4.98 1.71
N LEU A 99 10.38 -4.49 2.82
CA LEU A 99 9.31 -5.20 3.52
C LEU A 99 7.98 -5.20 2.75
N LEU A 100 7.65 -4.13 2.02
CA LEU A 100 6.47 -4.13 1.15
C LEU A 100 6.59 -5.18 0.04
N LYS A 101 7.75 -5.30 -0.60
CA LYS A 101 8.01 -6.34 -1.60
C LYS A 101 7.87 -7.73 -1.01
N ARG A 102 8.46 -7.96 0.17
CA ARG A 102 8.32 -9.24 0.87
C ARG A 102 6.89 -9.53 1.28
N ALA A 103 6.12 -8.51 1.66
CA ALA A 103 4.70 -8.67 1.96
C ALA A 103 3.95 -9.22 0.74
N ILE A 104 4.17 -8.62 -0.45
CA ILE A 104 3.59 -9.08 -1.73
C ILE A 104 4.00 -10.53 -2.02
N GLU A 105 5.30 -10.85 -1.93
CA GLU A 105 5.83 -12.21 -2.16
C GLU A 105 5.24 -13.26 -1.21
N SER A 106 4.87 -12.84 0.01
CA SER A 106 4.28 -13.73 1.03
C SER A 106 2.78 -14.00 0.81
N GLY A 107 2.17 -13.45 -0.25
CA GLY A 107 0.78 -13.68 -0.60
C GLY A 107 -0.20 -12.84 0.21
N LEU A 108 -0.26 -11.55 -0.06
CA LEU A 108 -1.29 -10.68 0.52
C LEU A 108 -2.67 -10.98 -0.08
N PRO A 109 -3.75 -10.91 0.71
CA PRO A 109 -5.10 -10.89 0.17
C PRO A 109 -5.31 -9.71 -0.79
N ASP A 110 -6.15 -9.89 -1.81
CA ASP A 110 -6.42 -8.88 -2.85
C ASP A 110 -6.84 -7.52 -2.28
N CYS A 111 -7.56 -7.50 -1.15
CA CYS A 111 -7.98 -6.27 -0.47
C CYS A 111 -6.79 -5.38 -0.03
N HIS A 112 -5.63 -5.98 0.24
CA HIS A 112 -4.41 -5.26 0.60
C HIS A 112 -3.43 -5.16 -0.58
N LEU A 113 -3.37 -6.20 -1.42
CA LEU A 113 -2.36 -6.34 -2.46
C LEU A 113 -2.29 -5.12 -3.38
N PHE A 114 -3.41 -4.65 -3.93
CA PHE A 114 -3.39 -3.52 -4.88
C PHE A 114 -2.98 -2.21 -4.22
N SER A 115 -3.42 -1.94 -2.99
CA SER A 115 -2.99 -0.77 -2.24
C SER A 115 -1.49 -0.82 -1.93
N VAL A 116 -0.96 -2.01 -1.64
CA VAL A 116 0.48 -2.20 -1.37
C VAL A 116 1.29 -2.03 -2.64
N LEU A 117 0.89 -2.63 -3.76
CA LEU A 117 1.51 -2.42 -5.07
C LEU A 117 1.54 -0.93 -5.44
N TRP A 118 0.41 -0.23 -5.29
CA TRP A 118 0.36 1.21 -5.56
C TRP A 118 1.37 1.99 -4.72
N LYS A 119 1.44 1.70 -3.41
CA LYS A 119 2.40 2.34 -2.50
C LYS A 119 3.85 2.03 -2.87
N THR A 120 4.15 0.78 -3.22
CA THR A 120 5.47 0.32 -3.67
C THR A 120 5.89 1.09 -4.94
N GLY A 121 5.02 1.20 -5.94
CA GLY A 121 5.30 1.96 -7.16
C GLY A 121 5.54 3.45 -6.90
N GLN A 122 4.76 4.08 -6.01
CA GLN A 122 4.99 5.46 -5.59
C GLN A 122 6.35 5.65 -4.90
N LEU A 123 6.75 4.69 -4.07
CA LEU A 123 8.00 4.74 -3.33
C LEU A 123 9.21 4.52 -4.25
N GLU A 124 9.14 3.58 -5.19
CA GLU A 124 10.17 3.38 -6.22
C GLU A 124 10.39 4.66 -7.06
N LYS A 125 9.31 5.35 -7.43
CA LYS A 125 9.42 6.67 -8.08
C LYS A 125 10.13 7.69 -7.19
N LYS A 126 9.76 7.76 -5.90
CA LYS A 126 10.38 8.68 -4.95
C LYS A 126 11.89 8.42 -4.80
N LEU A 127 12.28 7.15 -4.84
CA LEU A 127 13.66 6.68 -4.80
C LEU A 127 14.39 6.75 -6.16
N GLN A 128 13.81 7.44 -7.16
CA GLN A 128 14.40 7.64 -8.49
C GLN A 128 14.69 6.33 -9.24
N ARG A 129 13.85 5.30 -9.05
CA ARG A 129 13.92 4.00 -9.75
C ARG A 129 12.72 3.83 -10.67
N PRO A 130 12.66 4.59 -11.78
CA PRO A 130 11.46 4.68 -12.59
C PRO A 130 11.13 3.37 -13.32
N HIS A 131 12.13 2.57 -13.72
CA HIS A 131 11.91 1.26 -14.34
C HIS A 131 11.18 0.28 -13.40
N ALA A 132 11.62 0.17 -12.15
CA ALA A 132 10.96 -0.68 -11.16
C ALA A 132 9.52 -0.21 -10.87
N ALA A 133 9.29 1.10 -10.87
CA ALA A 133 7.95 1.64 -10.72
C ALA A 133 7.03 1.30 -11.91
N VAL A 134 7.56 1.32 -13.14
CA VAL A 134 6.82 0.98 -14.37
C VAL A 134 6.36 -0.48 -14.36
N GLU A 135 7.20 -1.41 -13.90
CA GLU A 135 6.81 -2.82 -13.75
C GLU A 135 5.58 -2.94 -12.83
N ILE A 136 5.63 -2.32 -11.66
CA ILE A 136 4.53 -2.35 -10.69
C ILE A 136 3.26 -1.68 -11.24
N PHE A 137 3.37 -0.52 -11.89
CA PHE A 137 2.21 0.12 -12.49
C PHE A 137 1.64 -0.66 -13.67
N SER A 138 2.47 -1.40 -14.41
CA SER A 138 2.02 -2.28 -15.48
C SER A 138 1.19 -3.45 -14.93
N GLU A 139 1.61 -4.04 -13.81
CA GLU A 139 0.82 -5.07 -13.12
C GLU A 139 -0.55 -4.52 -12.67
N LEU A 140 -0.57 -3.33 -12.06
CA LEU A 140 -1.80 -2.65 -11.65
C LEU A 140 -2.70 -2.30 -12.84
N ALA A 141 -2.13 -1.91 -13.98
CA ALA A 141 -2.88 -1.60 -15.19
C ALA A 141 -3.49 -2.84 -15.86
N GLY A 142 -2.83 -4.00 -15.70
CA GLY A 142 -3.19 -5.27 -16.33
C GLY A 142 -4.43 -5.96 -15.75
N CYS A 143 -4.87 -5.57 -14.54
CA CYS A 143 -6.00 -6.19 -13.86
C CYS A 143 -7.05 -5.16 -13.42
N ARG A 144 -8.27 -5.62 -13.11
CA ARG A 144 -9.34 -4.75 -12.60
C ARG A 144 -9.12 -4.50 -11.10
N ASN A 145 -8.78 -3.26 -10.76
CA ASN A 145 -8.65 -2.79 -9.38
C ASN A 145 -8.94 -1.26 -9.32
N GLU A 146 -8.99 -0.71 -8.11
CA GLU A 146 -9.26 0.71 -7.87
C GLU A 146 -8.15 1.67 -8.34
N PHE A 147 -6.91 1.19 -8.45
CA PHE A 147 -5.74 1.99 -8.83
C PHE A 147 -5.44 1.94 -10.33
N ARG A 148 -6.18 1.15 -11.11
CA ARG A 148 -5.90 0.88 -12.53
C ARG A 148 -5.76 2.14 -13.37
N VAL A 149 -6.69 3.09 -13.22
CA VAL A 149 -6.67 4.37 -13.97
C VAL A 149 -5.44 5.20 -13.57
N ALA A 150 -5.17 5.28 -12.27
CA ALA A 150 -4.01 6.01 -11.75
C ALA A 150 -2.69 5.38 -12.22
N ALA A 151 -2.61 4.04 -12.30
CA ALA A 151 -1.45 3.33 -12.81
C ALA A 151 -1.21 3.61 -14.31
N LEU A 152 -2.28 3.58 -15.13
CA LEU A 152 -2.20 3.96 -16.56
C LEU A 152 -1.75 5.41 -16.75
N GLU A 153 -2.20 6.33 -15.88
CA GLU A 153 -1.71 7.71 -15.89
C GLU A 153 -0.22 7.83 -15.58
N GLU A 154 0.28 7.06 -14.60
CA GLU A 154 1.71 7.04 -14.26
C GLU A 154 2.56 6.45 -15.38
N LEU A 155 2.09 5.39 -16.05
CA LEU A 155 2.74 4.85 -17.25
C LEU A 155 2.78 5.88 -18.39
N ALA A 156 1.66 6.58 -18.64
CA ALA A 156 1.63 7.64 -19.65
C ALA A 156 2.64 8.75 -19.34
N LYS A 157 2.77 9.17 -18.07
CA LYS A 157 3.77 10.17 -17.63
C LYS A 157 5.20 9.66 -17.86
N TYR A 158 5.49 8.41 -17.51
CA TYR A 158 6.80 7.80 -17.71
C TYR A 158 7.21 7.82 -19.19
N TYR A 159 6.34 7.31 -20.08
CA TYR A 159 6.66 7.28 -21.51
C TYR A 159 6.70 8.68 -22.15
N GLU A 160 5.94 9.66 -21.65
CA GLU A 160 6.01 11.05 -22.13
C GLU A 160 7.33 11.72 -21.76
N HIS A 161 7.81 11.53 -20.53
CA HIS A 161 8.93 12.30 -19.97
C HIS A 161 10.29 11.59 -20.05
N GLU A 162 10.36 10.32 -19.66
CA GLU A 162 11.62 9.55 -19.57
C GLU A 162 11.99 8.97 -20.94
N GLU A 163 11.13 8.12 -21.51
CA GLU A 163 11.37 7.47 -22.81
C GLU A 163 11.13 8.39 -24.02
N ARG A 164 10.41 9.50 -23.81
CA ARG A 164 9.97 10.43 -24.86
C ARG A 164 9.22 9.75 -26.00
N ASN A 165 8.56 8.63 -25.71
CA ASN A 165 7.71 7.90 -26.64
C ASN A 165 6.26 8.36 -26.51
N LEU A 166 5.94 9.40 -27.28
CA LEU A 166 4.61 10.02 -27.24
C LEU A 166 3.49 9.09 -27.73
N ALA A 167 3.80 8.11 -28.59
CA ALA A 167 2.82 7.16 -29.10
C ALA A 167 2.34 6.22 -27.99
N ILE A 168 3.28 5.59 -27.28
CA ILE A 168 2.94 4.72 -26.14
C ILE A 168 2.28 5.52 -25.00
N ALA A 169 2.75 6.74 -24.73
CA ALA A 169 2.10 7.61 -23.74
C ALA A 169 0.63 7.92 -24.10
N LEU A 170 0.34 8.11 -25.40
CA LEU A 170 -1.02 8.33 -25.88
C LEU A 170 -1.87 7.06 -25.74
N GLU A 171 -1.34 5.88 -26.05
CA GLU A 171 -2.03 4.60 -25.89
C GLU A 171 -2.45 4.39 -24.43
N PHE A 172 -1.55 4.56 -23.46
CA PHE A 172 -1.90 4.45 -22.04
C PHE A 172 -2.94 5.49 -21.60
N THR A 173 -2.84 6.73 -22.10
CA THR A 173 -3.85 7.77 -21.83
C THR A 173 -5.22 7.37 -22.37
N GLN A 174 -5.27 6.81 -23.58
CA GLN A 174 -6.51 6.34 -24.19
C GLN A 174 -7.10 5.14 -23.43
N GLN A 175 -6.25 4.20 -22.99
CA GLN A 175 -6.69 3.09 -22.15
C GLN A 175 -7.27 3.57 -20.82
N ALA A 176 -6.66 4.57 -20.18
CA ALA A 176 -7.18 5.15 -18.93
C ALA A 176 -8.59 5.73 -19.13
N LEU A 177 -8.81 6.44 -20.24
CA LEU A 177 -10.12 7.02 -20.60
C LEU A 177 -11.22 5.97 -20.80
N LEU A 178 -10.88 4.71 -21.13
CA LEU A 178 -11.88 3.63 -21.22
C LEU A 178 -12.48 3.26 -19.85
N PHE A 179 -11.76 3.52 -18.76
CA PHE A 179 -12.15 3.14 -17.41
C PHE A 179 -12.56 4.32 -16.54
N GLY A 180 -12.14 5.54 -16.89
CA GLY A 180 -12.55 6.76 -16.22
C GLY A 180 -12.19 7.99 -17.05
N GLU A 181 -13.18 8.86 -17.30
CA GLU A 181 -12.95 10.13 -17.96
C GLU A 181 -12.67 11.22 -16.93
N THR A 182 -11.46 11.76 -16.97
CA THR A 182 -11.09 12.94 -16.18
C THR A 182 -10.68 14.09 -17.12
N PRO A 183 -10.95 15.36 -16.75
CA PRO A 183 -10.49 16.50 -17.52
C PRO A 183 -8.98 16.47 -17.78
N GLU A 184 -8.19 15.98 -16.82
CA GLU A 184 -6.75 15.83 -16.90
C GLU A 184 -6.33 14.85 -17.99
N LEU A 185 -7.00 13.69 -18.09
CA LEU A 185 -6.77 12.69 -19.13
C LEU A 185 -7.13 13.20 -20.52
N LEU A 186 -8.28 13.87 -20.65
CA LEU A 186 -8.71 14.48 -21.92
C LEU A 186 -7.72 15.55 -22.40
N ASN A 187 -7.27 16.41 -21.48
CA ASN A 187 -6.26 17.43 -21.75
C ASN A 187 -4.90 16.82 -22.14
N ARG A 188 -4.49 15.73 -21.47
CA ARG A 188 -3.27 14.99 -21.82
C ARG A 188 -3.38 14.37 -23.22
N LYS A 189 -4.49 13.70 -23.54
CA LYS A 189 -4.75 13.13 -24.87
C LYS A 189 -4.62 14.19 -25.96
N ALA A 190 -5.35 15.30 -25.83
CA ALA A 190 -5.30 16.39 -26.80
C ALA A 190 -3.89 17.00 -26.94
N ARG A 191 -3.15 17.13 -25.84
CA ARG A 191 -1.75 17.60 -25.87
C ARG A 191 -0.85 16.63 -26.64
N LEU A 192 -0.94 15.33 -26.36
CA LEU A 192 -0.13 14.29 -26.99
C LEU A 192 -0.42 14.17 -28.49
N GLU A 193 -1.69 14.18 -28.88
CA GLU A 193 -2.12 14.14 -30.30
C GLU A 193 -1.56 15.32 -31.09
N ARG A 194 -1.65 16.55 -30.55
CA ARG A 194 -1.06 17.74 -31.19
C ARG A 194 0.47 17.64 -31.33
N ARG A 195 1.17 17.05 -30.35
CA ARG A 195 2.63 16.88 -30.39
C ARG A 195 3.06 15.81 -31.39
N LEU A 196 2.26 14.76 -31.58
CA LEU A 196 2.48 13.71 -32.59
C LEU A 196 2.24 14.22 -34.02
N GLN A 197 1.25 15.10 -34.21
CA GLN A 197 0.95 15.70 -35.52
C GLN A 197 1.98 16.75 -35.96
N LYS A 198 2.71 17.37 -35.02
CA LYS A 198 3.78 18.31 -35.38
C LYS A 198 5.03 17.53 -35.81
N PRO A 199 5.50 17.67 -37.07
CA PRO A 199 6.72 17.02 -37.51
C PRO A 199 7.91 17.49 -36.64
N ARG A 200 8.78 16.56 -36.21
CA ARG A 200 10.04 16.90 -35.57
C ARG A 200 10.83 17.78 -36.54
N THR A 201 10.84 19.09 -36.33
CA THR A 201 11.80 20.00 -36.96
C THR A 201 13.19 19.55 -36.52
N LYS A 202 13.85 18.71 -37.32
CA LYS A 202 15.28 18.45 -37.21
C LYS A 202 15.97 19.82 -37.37
N ARG A 203 16.55 20.34 -36.30
CA ARG A 203 17.62 21.33 -36.42
C ARG A 203 18.76 20.61 -37.13
N LEU A 204 18.94 20.91 -38.41
CA LEU A 204 20.17 20.62 -39.15
C LEU A 204 21.27 21.45 -38.47
N ILE A 205 22.23 20.76 -37.86
CA ILE A 205 23.58 21.27 -37.63
C ILE A 205 24.46 20.55 -38.63
#